data_AF-A0A7R9VZN1-F1
#
_entry.id   AF-A0A7R9VZN1-F1
#
_cell.length_a   1.000
_cell.length_b   1.000
_cell.length_c   1.000
_cell.angle_alpha   90.00
_cell.angle_beta   90.00
_cell.angle_gamma   90.00
#
_symmetry.space_group_name_H-M   'P 1'
#
loop_
_entity.id
_entity.type
_entity.pdbx_description
1 polymer ?
#
loop_
_entity_poly.entity_id
_entity_poly.type
_entity_poly.pdbx_seq_one_letter_code
_entity_poly.pdbx_strand_id
1 'polypeptide(L)'
;MSETYSSQAIAKALVPKIPGLLSVIASSCVIYDILGRKRRFGTRNRLLIGLSVSDIVGSISFGFVSSWAIPRGTPGVFLAAGNDATCKAQGFLLQLCNTTSPLYSGSLAFYYLLTITKGWSEDDVKKYNILLHGIPVFFGVATAVVGLVLNLYHPVGSLWCWFGSPAPHYDAFRWGMAHSFIWSSIFFGAFVMVKLYREVRQLEKATEQYLFAKKLKEREPRSISLSRGAVGPQQLAILRKEPSIKAFINGEPEEPHERSSTISWAMNDSNGSLSSSGEEKKRRHSREVAIQGILFTGAHFLSFIGAFLTHLLQCITGKVYFGLIIIMAALLPAQGIFNFIVYMRPRWRKKKLANTKKRRSNAASSKGFSFPSGSFIRMQLLLSSSRTHSKGDFP
;
A
#
# COMPACT_ATOMS: atom_id res chain seq x y z
N MET A 1 -26.26 -45.88 0.23
CA MET A 1 -26.98 -44.76 0.86
C MET A 1 -26.26 -43.47 0.47
N SER A 2 -26.94 -42.54 -0.20
CA SER A 2 -26.42 -41.19 -0.41
C SER A 2 -26.48 -40.46 0.93
N GLU A 3 -25.33 -40.20 1.57
CA GLU A 3 -25.29 -39.30 2.73
C GLU A 3 -25.84 -37.93 2.31
N THR A 4 -26.94 -37.51 2.95
CA THR A 4 -27.51 -36.18 2.73
C THR A 4 -26.72 -35.16 3.52
N TYR A 5 -25.80 -34.46 2.85
CA TYR A 5 -25.03 -33.39 3.47
C TYR A 5 -25.88 -32.12 3.66
N SER A 6 -25.67 -31.42 4.78
CA SER A 6 -26.31 -30.11 4.99
C SER A 6 -25.73 -29.07 4.03
N SER A 7 -26.55 -28.08 3.63
CA SER A 7 -26.11 -26.96 2.77
C SER A 7 -24.91 -26.22 3.38
N GLN A 8 -24.82 -26.19 4.72
CA GLN A 8 -23.68 -25.60 5.42
C GLN A 8 -22.37 -26.41 5.22
N ALA A 9 -22.44 -27.74 5.21
CA ALA A 9 -21.28 -28.59 4.95
C ALA A 9 -20.77 -28.41 3.51
N ILE A 10 -21.69 -28.35 2.55
CA ILE A 10 -21.37 -28.11 1.13
C ILE A 10 -20.70 -26.74 0.96
N ALA A 11 -21.27 -25.69 1.54
CA ALA A 11 -20.73 -24.34 1.44
C ALA A 11 -19.32 -24.22 2.03
N LYS A 12 -19.08 -24.81 3.22
CA LYS A 12 -17.75 -24.84 3.85
C LYS A 12 -16.69 -25.50 2.97
N ALA A 13 -17.05 -26.55 2.24
CA ALA A 13 -16.14 -27.25 1.35
C ALA A 13 -15.86 -26.49 0.03
N LEU A 14 -16.86 -25.82 -0.55
CA LEU A 14 -16.74 -25.22 -1.89
C LEU A 14 -16.25 -23.77 -1.89
N VAL A 15 -16.71 -22.95 -0.94
CA VAL A 15 -16.37 -21.52 -0.87
C VAL A 15 -14.86 -21.23 -0.89
N PRO A 16 -13.99 -21.92 -0.13
CA PRO A 16 -12.56 -21.59 -0.11
C PRO A 16 -11.83 -21.97 -1.41
N LYS A 17 -12.41 -22.85 -2.25
CA LYS A 17 -11.74 -23.41 -3.42
C LYS A 17 -11.50 -22.39 -4.53
N ILE A 18 -12.52 -21.59 -4.86
CA ILE A 18 -12.44 -20.60 -5.95
C ILE A 18 -11.46 -19.46 -5.62
N PRO A 19 -11.55 -18.79 -4.45
CA PRO A 19 -10.61 -17.75 -4.08
C PRO A 19 -9.19 -18.30 -3.91
N GLY A 20 -9.04 -19.54 -3.41
CA GLY A 20 -7.75 -20.23 -3.35
C GLY A 20 -7.10 -20.37 -4.72
N LEU A 21 -7.82 -20.89 -5.72
CA LEU A 21 -7.30 -21.02 -7.08
C LEU A 21 -6.90 -19.66 -7.69
N LEU A 22 -7.77 -18.66 -7.56
CA LEU A 22 -7.49 -17.31 -8.07
C LEU A 22 -6.27 -16.67 -7.39
N SER A 23 -6.09 -16.91 -6.09
CA SER A 23 -4.93 -16.43 -5.33
C SER A 23 -3.62 -17.09 -5.76
N VAL A 24 -3.66 -18.39 -6.09
CA VAL A 24 -2.49 -19.09 -6.66
C VAL A 24 -2.08 -18.47 -7.99
N ILE A 25 -3.04 -18.21 -8.88
CA ILE A 25 -2.79 -17.57 -10.19
C ILE A 25 -2.23 -16.15 -9.97
N ALA A 26 -2.86 -15.36 -9.11
CA ALA A 26 -2.49 -13.98 -8.83
C ALA A 26 -1.05 -13.88 -8.28
N SER A 27 -0.72 -14.71 -7.28
CA SER A 27 0.61 -14.76 -6.67
C SER A 27 1.67 -15.26 -7.64
N SER A 28 1.33 -16.26 -8.47
CA SER A 28 2.22 -16.75 -9.54
C SER A 28 2.54 -15.65 -10.56
N CYS A 29 1.54 -14.83 -10.91
CA CYS A 29 1.74 -13.68 -11.80
C CYS A 29 2.67 -12.62 -11.19
N VAL A 30 2.58 -12.36 -9.87
CA VAL A 30 3.52 -11.47 -9.17
C VAL A 30 4.94 -12.02 -9.28
N ILE A 31 5.14 -13.29 -8.95
CA ILE A 31 6.46 -13.94 -8.98
C ILE A 31 7.03 -13.90 -10.41
N TYR A 32 6.25 -14.36 -11.41
CA TYR A 32 6.66 -14.38 -12.81
C TYR A 32 7.12 -12.99 -13.28
N ASP A 33 6.35 -11.96 -12.96
CA ASP A 33 6.67 -10.60 -13.39
C ASP A 33 7.87 -9.99 -12.64
N ILE A 34 8.10 -10.35 -11.37
CA ILE A 34 9.32 -9.94 -10.64
C ILE A 34 10.55 -10.61 -11.27
N LEU A 35 10.49 -11.92 -11.49
CA LEU A 35 11.60 -12.72 -12.04
C LEU A 35 11.94 -12.32 -13.49
N GLY A 36 10.94 -11.96 -14.29
CA GLY A 36 11.14 -11.46 -15.65
C GLY A 36 11.90 -10.12 -15.73
N ARG A 37 12.14 -9.44 -14.61
CA ARG A 37 12.77 -8.10 -14.57
C ARG A 37 14.15 -8.14 -13.91
N LYS A 38 15.17 -8.58 -14.67
CA LYS A 38 16.58 -8.72 -14.23
C LYS A 38 17.19 -7.48 -13.54
N ARG A 39 16.71 -6.26 -13.85
CA ARG A 39 17.30 -4.99 -13.38
C ARG A 39 16.72 -4.44 -12.07
N ARG A 40 15.77 -5.12 -11.40
CA ARG A 40 15.08 -4.59 -10.20
C ARG A 40 14.95 -5.59 -9.06
N PHE A 41 15.95 -6.42 -8.81
CA PHE A 41 15.88 -7.44 -7.75
C PHE A 41 16.31 -6.89 -6.36
N GLY A 42 15.63 -5.84 -5.89
CA GLY A 42 15.85 -5.21 -4.58
C GLY A 42 15.15 -5.95 -3.43
N THR A 43 15.40 -5.52 -2.19
CA THR A 43 14.94 -6.22 -0.96
C THR A 43 13.43 -6.36 -0.92
N ARG A 44 12.70 -5.27 -1.26
CA ARG A 44 11.23 -5.29 -1.37
C ARG A 44 10.71 -6.41 -2.26
N ASN A 45 11.33 -6.60 -3.42
CA ASN A 45 10.86 -7.59 -4.40
C ASN A 45 11.14 -9.02 -3.92
N ARG A 46 12.21 -9.25 -3.16
CA ARG A 46 12.49 -10.54 -2.50
C ARG A 46 11.45 -10.83 -1.42
N LEU A 47 11.11 -9.84 -0.59
CA LEU A 47 10.04 -9.97 0.40
C LEU A 47 8.69 -10.28 -0.24
N LEU A 48 8.37 -9.62 -1.36
CA LEU A 48 7.16 -9.91 -2.13
C LEU A 48 7.15 -11.34 -2.69
N ILE A 49 8.29 -11.87 -3.17
CA ILE A 49 8.38 -13.27 -3.57
C ILE A 49 8.10 -14.18 -2.36
N GLY A 50 8.72 -13.93 -1.21
CA GLY A 50 8.48 -14.72 0.01
C GLY A 50 7.01 -14.71 0.43
N LEU A 51 6.38 -13.54 0.42
CA LEU A 51 4.94 -13.39 0.67
C LEU A 51 4.10 -14.15 -0.35
N SER A 52 4.38 -14.01 -1.65
CA SER A 52 3.64 -14.71 -2.71
C SER A 52 3.82 -16.22 -2.69
N VAL A 53 5.00 -16.74 -2.31
CA VAL A 53 5.22 -18.18 -2.12
C VAL A 53 4.38 -18.70 -0.95
N SER A 54 4.38 -17.96 0.17
CA SER A 54 3.53 -18.26 1.33
C SER A 54 2.05 -18.27 0.94
N ASP A 55 1.60 -17.29 0.15
CA ASP A 55 0.24 -17.20 -0.35
C ASP A 55 -0.12 -18.37 -1.27
N ILE A 56 0.77 -18.79 -2.18
CA ILE A 56 0.54 -19.95 -3.06
C ILE A 56 0.36 -21.22 -2.22
N VAL A 57 1.30 -21.50 -1.31
CA VAL A 57 1.27 -22.72 -0.50
C VAL A 57 0.02 -22.74 0.40
N GLY A 58 -0.32 -21.61 1.02
CA GLY A 58 -1.53 -21.47 1.83
C GLY A 58 -2.81 -21.66 1.00
N SER A 59 -2.93 -20.94 -0.11
CA SER A 59 -4.08 -21.02 -1.01
C SER A 59 -4.26 -22.40 -1.63
N ILE A 60 -3.19 -23.15 -1.90
CA ILE A 60 -3.29 -24.57 -2.31
C ILE A 60 -3.79 -25.40 -1.13
N SER A 61 -3.13 -25.30 0.03
CA SER A 61 -3.39 -26.17 1.18
C SER A 61 -4.81 -26.02 1.74
N PHE A 62 -5.17 -24.84 2.25
CA PHE A 62 -6.45 -24.64 2.94
C PHE A 62 -7.53 -23.97 2.08
N GLY A 63 -7.16 -23.42 0.92
CA GLY A 63 -8.09 -22.87 -0.07
C GLY A 63 -8.60 -23.93 -1.04
N PHE A 64 -7.76 -24.31 -2.00
CA PHE A 64 -8.12 -25.18 -3.11
C PHE A 64 -8.31 -26.65 -2.70
N VAL A 65 -7.35 -27.22 -1.97
CA VAL A 65 -7.47 -28.59 -1.47
C VAL A 65 -8.56 -28.63 -0.39
N SER A 66 -8.48 -27.78 0.65
CA SER A 66 -9.52 -27.63 1.68
C SER A 66 -10.02 -29.01 2.16
N SER A 67 -11.32 -29.31 2.08
CA SER A 67 -11.88 -30.56 2.61
C SER A 67 -11.34 -31.84 1.96
N TRP A 68 -10.69 -31.76 0.79
CA TRP A 68 -10.15 -32.95 0.11
C TRP A 68 -9.03 -33.64 0.87
N ALA A 69 -8.26 -32.92 1.70
CA ALA A 69 -7.20 -33.53 2.50
C ALA A 69 -7.71 -34.18 3.80
N ILE A 70 -8.97 -33.94 4.17
CA ILE A 70 -9.61 -34.54 5.35
C ILE A 70 -9.84 -36.05 5.08
N PRO A 71 -9.62 -36.94 6.08
CA PRO A 71 -9.81 -38.37 5.92
C PRO A 71 -11.21 -38.75 5.40
N ARG A 72 -11.28 -39.66 4.43
CA ARG A 72 -12.55 -40.24 3.95
C ARG A 72 -13.35 -40.83 5.11
N GLY A 73 -14.66 -40.66 5.07
CA GLY A 73 -15.57 -41.12 6.12
C GLY A 73 -15.63 -40.21 7.36
N THR A 74 -14.98 -39.03 7.34
CA THR A 74 -15.16 -38.04 8.41
C THR A 74 -16.61 -37.54 8.42
N PRO A 75 -17.38 -37.73 9.52
CA PRO A 75 -18.80 -37.39 9.56
C PRO A 75 -19.06 -35.90 9.30
N GLY A 76 -20.03 -35.59 8.44
CA GLY A 76 -20.46 -34.21 8.17
C GLY A 76 -19.46 -33.36 7.36
N VAL A 77 -18.50 -33.99 6.68
CA VAL A 77 -17.53 -33.31 5.81
C VAL A 77 -17.79 -33.66 4.35
N PHE A 78 -18.27 -32.68 3.58
CA PHE A 78 -18.48 -32.84 2.14
C PHE A 78 -17.14 -32.89 1.39
N LEU A 79 -17.02 -33.81 0.43
CA LEU A 79 -15.83 -34.06 -0.38
C LEU A 79 -14.57 -34.46 0.42
N ALA A 80 -14.70 -35.05 1.60
CA ALA A 80 -13.55 -35.65 2.27
C ALA A 80 -13.00 -36.82 1.44
N ALA A 81 -11.76 -36.67 0.94
CA ALA A 81 -11.16 -37.60 -0.02
C ALA A 81 -9.77 -38.11 0.41
N GLY A 82 -9.24 -37.61 1.52
CA GLY A 82 -7.88 -37.84 1.98
C GLY A 82 -7.77 -38.97 2.99
N ASN A 83 -6.67 -38.94 3.74
CA ASN A 83 -6.35 -39.84 4.85
C ASN A 83 -5.62 -39.05 5.96
N ASP A 84 -5.17 -39.73 7.02
CA ASP A 84 -4.46 -39.10 8.13
C ASP A 84 -3.19 -38.37 7.68
N ALA A 85 -2.43 -38.94 6.74
CA ALA A 85 -1.20 -38.33 6.22
C ALA A 85 -1.49 -37.05 5.44
N THR A 86 -2.51 -37.01 4.57
CA THR A 86 -2.89 -35.79 3.86
C THR A 86 -3.43 -34.72 4.81
N CYS A 87 -4.11 -35.13 5.87
CA CYS A 87 -4.63 -34.24 6.90
C CYS A 87 -3.49 -33.57 7.68
N LYS A 88 -2.48 -34.35 8.09
CA LYS A 88 -1.27 -33.83 8.75
C LYS A 88 -0.47 -32.91 7.83
N ALA A 89 -0.30 -33.29 6.56
CA ALA A 89 0.38 -32.47 5.57
C ALA A 89 -0.36 -31.13 5.34
N GLN A 90 -1.68 -31.16 5.22
CA GLN A 90 -2.49 -29.94 5.12
C GLN A 90 -2.34 -29.07 6.36
N GLY A 91 -2.46 -29.64 7.56
CA GLY A 91 -2.33 -28.90 8.82
C GLY A 91 -0.95 -28.26 8.98
N PHE A 92 0.11 -28.97 8.60
CA PHE A 92 1.48 -28.45 8.58
C PHE A 92 1.62 -27.25 7.64
N LEU A 93 1.20 -27.40 6.38
CA LEU A 93 1.31 -26.32 5.37
C LEU A 93 0.43 -25.12 5.73
N LEU A 94 -0.76 -25.37 6.27
CA LEU A 94 -1.64 -24.32 6.78
C LEU A 94 -0.92 -23.57 7.91
N GLN A 95 -0.40 -24.26 8.93
CA GLN A 95 0.28 -23.63 10.05
C GLN A 95 1.51 -22.82 9.61
N LEU A 96 2.30 -23.38 8.69
CA LEU A 96 3.47 -22.71 8.11
C LEU A 96 3.06 -21.38 7.48
N CYS A 97 2.12 -21.41 6.53
CA CYS A 97 1.70 -20.23 5.77
C CYS A 97 0.93 -19.22 6.61
N ASN A 98 0.08 -19.69 7.52
CA ASN A 98 -0.69 -18.85 8.43
C ASN A 98 0.22 -18.05 9.38
N THR A 99 1.43 -18.53 9.63
CA THR A 99 2.44 -17.84 10.43
C THR A 99 3.38 -16.99 9.57
N THR A 100 3.85 -17.52 8.43
CA THR A 100 4.81 -16.80 7.56
C THR A 100 4.20 -15.61 6.85
N SER A 101 2.95 -15.70 6.38
CA SER A 101 2.30 -14.61 5.62
C SER A 101 2.16 -13.31 6.42
N PRO A 102 1.65 -13.33 7.67
CA PRO A 102 1.63 -12.13 8.52
C PRO A 102 3.04 -11.58 8.83
N LEU A 103 4.03 -12.46 9.06
CA LEU A 103 5.41 -12.02 9.32
C LEU A 103 6.06 -11.38 8.10
N TYR A 104 5.79 -11.89 6.90
CA TYR A 104 6.24 -11.25 5.66
C TYR A 104 5.54 -9.90 5.42
N SER A 105 4.25 -9.80 5.74
CA SER A 105 3.53 -8.53 5.72
C SER A 105 4.10 -7.53 6.73
N GLY A 106 4.45 -7.99 7.93
CA GLY A 106 5.17 -7.19 8.94
C GLY A 106 6.56 -6.76 8.47
N SER A 107 7.32 -7.66 7.85
CA SER A 107 8.64 -7.38 7.28
C SER A 107 8.56 -6.34 6.16
N LEU A 108 7.52 -6.41 5.32
CA LEU A 108 7.26 -5.43 4.27
C LEU A 108 6.85 -4.06 4.86
N ALA A 109 6.01 -4.05 5.90
CA ALA A 109 5.65 -2.82 6.62
C ALA A 109 6.88 -2.18 7.26
N PHE A 110 7.75 -2.96 7.88
CA PHE A 110 9.00 -2.50 8.47
C PHE A 110 9.98 -1.98 7.40
N TYR A 111 10.10 -2.67 6.27
CA TYR A 111 10.84 -2.19 5.10
C TYR A 111 10.37 -0.80 4.66
N TYR A 112 9.05 -0.59 4.53
CA TYR A 112 8.50 0.70 4.14
C TYR A 112 8.73 1.77 5.21
N LEU A 113 8.60 1.43 6.49
CA LEU A 113 8.90 2.35 7.58
C LEU A 113 10.36 2.83 7.51
N LEU A 114 11.33 1.92 7.37
CA LEU A 114 12.76 2.26 7.31
C LEU A 114 13.09 3.13 6.09
N THR A 115 12.62 2.74 4.91
CA THR A 115 12.90 3.48 3.67
C THR A 115 12.27 4.87 3.65
N ILE A 116 11.13 5.07 4.32
CA ILE A 116 10.42 6.37 4.32
C ILE A 116 10.87 7.27 5.47
N THR A 117 10.91 6.75 6.69
CA THR A 117 11.18 7.57 7.90
C THR A 117 12.66 7.80 8.13
N LYS A 118 13.50 6.81 7.82
CA LYS A 118 14.95 6.90 7.97
C LYS A 118 15.67 7.21 6.66
N GLY A 119 14.95 7.22 5.54
CA GLY A 119 15.55 7.44 4.22
C GLY A 119 16.60 6.38 3.84
N TRP A 120 16.51 5.17 4.43
CA TRP A 120 17.51 4.12 4.21
C TRP A 120 17.60 3.72 2.74
N SER A 121 18.83 3.57 2.26
CA SER A 121 19.10 3.07 0.93
C SER A 121 18.85 1.56 0.85
N GLU A 122 18.75 1.00 -0.36
CA GLU A 122 18.66 -0.45 -0.54
C GLU A 122 19.87 -1.18 0.10
N ASP A 123 21.05 -0.57 0.10
CA ASP A 123 22.26 -1.19 0.68
C ASP A 123 22.25 -1.21 2.21
N ASP A 124 21.61 -0.22 2.83
CA ASP A 124 21.40 -0.22 4.29
C ASP A 124 20.41 -1.30 4.69
N VAL A 125 19.31 -1.43 3.95
CA VAL A 125 18.26 -2.42 4.26
C VAL A 125 18.75 -3.85 3.99
N LYS A 126 19.61 -4.06 2.97
CA LYS A 126 20.18 -5.38 2.66
C LYS A 126 20.93 -6.01 3.83
N LYS A 127 21.53 -5.20 4.72
CA LYS A 127 22.19 -5.69 5.95
C LYS A 127 21.23 -6.48 6.86
N TYR A 128 19.95 -6.13 6.81
CA TYR A 128 18.88 -6.75 7.60
C TYR A 128 18.13 -7.84 6.83
N ASN A 129 18.56 -8.20 5.61
CA ASN A 129 17.87 -9.16 4.76
C ASN A 129 17.74 -10.55 5.42
N ILE A 130 18.75 -10.97 6.20
CA ILE A 130 18.71 -12.22 6.97
C ILE A 130 17.58 -12.16 8.01
N LEU A 131 17.41 -11.04 8.71
CA LEU A 131 16.33 -10.90 9.69
C LEU A 131 14.95 -10.81 9.03
N LEU A 132 14.83 -10.04 7.95
CA LEU A 132 13.57 -9.82 7.23
C LEU A 132 13.01 -11.09 6.56
N HIS A 133 13.86 -12.07 6.23
CA HIS A 133 13.42 -13.38 5.70
C HIS A 133 13.51 -14.50 6.75
N GLY A 134 14.55 -14.48 7.57
CA GLY A 134 14.84 -15.51 8.56
C GLY A 134 13.75 -15.58 9.63
N ILE A 135 13.28 -14.44 10.15
CA ILE A 135 12.22 -14.43 11.18
C ILE A 135 10.92 -15.08 10.64
N PRO A 136 10.36 -14.64 9.49
CA PRO A 136 9.19 -15.31 8.91
C PRO A 136 9.36 -16.82 8.76
N VAL A 137 10.45 -17.26 8.11
CA VAL A 137 10.66 -18.68 7.79
C VAL A 137 10.90 -19.51 9.04
N PHE A 138 11.76 -19.05 9.94
CA PHE A 138 12.09 -19.75 11.18
C PHE A 138 10.85 -19.95 12.04
N PHE A 139 10.09 -18.89 12.33
CA PHE A 139 8.88 -19.01 13.14
C PHE A 139 7.82 -19.86 12.44
N GLY A 140 7.61 -19.71 11.13
CA GLY A 140 6.65 -20.55 10.41
C GLY A 140 6.99 -22.03 10.47
N VAL A 141 8.25 -22.38 10.19
CA VAL A 141 8.70 -23.77 10.22
C VAL A 141 8.68 -24.32 11.65
N ALA A 142 9.21 -23.58 12.63
CA ALA A 142 9.25 -24.02 14.02
C ALA A 142 7.85 -24.35 14.55
N THR A 143 6.88 -23.46 14.34
CA THR A 143 5.50 -23.67 14.81
C THR A 143 4.80 -24.82 14.09
N ALA A 144 5.06 -25.00 12.79
CA ALA A 144 4.52 -26.11 12.02
C ALA A 144 5.12 -27.47 12.44
N VAL A 145 6.43 -27.50 12.70
CA VAL A 145 7.13 -28.71 13.20
C VAL A 145 6.65 -29.07 14.59
N VAL A 146 6.50 -28.10 15.51
CA VAL A 146 5.93 -28.36 16.84
C VAL A 146 4.54 -28.97 16.74
N GLY A 147 3.69 -28.45 15.86
CA GLY A 147 2.37 -29.02 15.60
C GLY A 147 2.40 -30.46 15.10
N LEU A 148 3.38 -30.79 14.26
CA LEU A 148 3.56 -32.14 13.73
C LEU A 148 4.09 -33.12 14.78
N VAL A 149 5.13 -32.73 15.53
CA VAL A 149 5.77 -33.56 16.58
C VAL A 149 4.78 -33.87 17.71
N LEU A 150 3.98 -32.88 18.09
CA LEU A 150 2.93 -33.05 19.10
C LEU A 150 1.65 -33.69 18.57
N ASN A 151 1.64 -34.12 17.30
CA ASN A 151 0.50 -34.76 16.64
C ASN A 151 -0.81 -33.96 16.79
N LEU A 152 -0.74 -32.63 16.61
CA LEU A 152 -1.89 -31.74 16.83
C LEU A 152 -2.82 -31.65 15.61
N TYR A 153 -2.39 -32.12 14.44
CA TYR A 153 -3.10 -31.92 13.17
C TYR A 153 -4.22 -32.94 12.97
N HIS A 154 -5.46 -32.46 13.12
CA HIS A 154 -6.69 -33.22 12.97
C HIS A 154 -7.76 -32.42 12.21
N PRO A 155 -8.83 -33.05 11.71
CA PRO A 155 -9.92 -32.35 11.04
C PRO A 155 -10.57 -31.30 11.96
N VAL A 156 -10.76 -30.08 11.45
CA VAL A 156 -11.42 -28.99 12.19
C VAL A 156 -12.68 -28.56 11.45
N GLY A 157 -13.82 -28.97 11.97
CA GLY A 157 -15.11 -28.73 11.32
C GLY A 157 -15.15 -29.38 9.94
N SER A 158 -15.63 -28.64 8.94
CA SER A 158 -15.78 -29.14 7.55
C SER A 158 -14.92 -28.39 6.54
N LEU A 159 -13.86 -27.70 6.98
CA LEU A 159 -13.06 -26.78 6.16
C LEU A 159 -11.69 -27.34 5.80
N TRP A 160 -10.92 -27.75 6.80
CA TRP A 160 -9.53 -28.20 6.65
C TRP A 160 -9.05 -28.95 7.89
N CYS A 161 -7.87 -29.55 7.80
CA CYS A 161 -7.11 -30.07 8.91
C CYS A 161 -6.20 -29.01 9.53
N TRP A 162 -6.18 -28.96 10.86
CA TRP A 162 -5.34 -28.04 11.63
C TRP A 162 -5.24 -28.52 13.09
N PHE A 163 -4.80 -27.68 14.02
CA PHE A 163 -4.83 -28.01 15.45
C PHE A 163 -6.23 -28.44 15.86
N GLY A 164 -6.45 -29.63 16.40
CA GLY A 164 -7.80 -30.12 16.70
C GLY A 164 -7.86 -31.39 17.55
N SER A 165 -9.07 -31.79 17.91
CA SER A 165 -9.36 -33.01 18.67
C SER A 165 -9.00 -34.28 17.87
N PRO A 166 -8.49 -35.35 18.50
CA PRO A 166 -8.44 -35.60 19.95
C PRO A 166 -7.13 -35.22 20.66
N ALA A 167 -6.23 -34.46 20.04
CA ALA A 167 -4.93 -34.16 20.65
C ALA A 167 -5.06 -33.39 21.98
N PRO A 168 -4.34 -33.76 23.06
CA PRO A 168 -4.42 -33.02 24.31
C PRO A 168 -3.91 -31.58 24.14
N HIS A 169 -4.52 -30.64 24.85
CA HIS A 169 -4.15 -29.22 24.85
C HIS A 169 -4.18 -28.49 23.48
N TYR A 170 -4.82 -29.05 22.44
CA TYR A 170 -4.89 -28.39 21.11
C TYR A 170 -5.48 -26.96 21.20
N ASP A 171 -6.39 -26.71 22.14
CA ASP A 171 -7.00 -25.40 22.35
C ASP A 171 -5.99 -24.34 22.80
N ALA A 172 -5.05 -24.69 23.69
CA ALA A 172 -4.00 -23.78 24.13
C ALA A 172 -3.10 -23.40 22.95
N PHE A 173 -2.74 -24.36 22.09
CA PHE A 173 -1.95 -24.10 20.88
C PHE A 173 -2.72 -23.24 19.86
N ARG A 174 -4.02 -23.50 19.66
CA ARG A 174 -4.86 -22.62 18.85
C ARG A 174 -4.82 -21.19 19.38
N TRP A 175 -5.08 -20.98 20.67
CA TRP A 175 -5.11 -19.63 21.25
C TRP A 175 -3.76 -18.93 21.21
N GLY A 176 -2.69 -19.59 21.66
CA GLY A 176 -1.36 -19.00 21.75
C GLY A 176 -0.72 -18.76 20.38
N MET A 177 -0.65 -19.81 19.56
CA MET A 177 0.19 -19.79 18.35
C MET A 177 -0.52 -19.26 17.12
N ALA A 178 -1.85 -19.28 17.11
CA ALA A 178 -2.61 -18.86 15.96
C ALA A 178 -3.36 -17.57 16.21
N HIS A 179 -4.26 -17.55 17.19
CA HIS A 179 -5.12 -16.38 17.41
C HIS A 179 -4.34 -15.20 17.96
N SER A 180 -3.64 -15.40 19.08
CA SER A 180 -2.85 -14.34 19.72
C SER A 180 -1.75 -13.82 18.80
N PHE A 181 -1.10 -14.72 18.06
CA PHE A 181 -0.06 -14.37 17.10
C PHE A 181 -0.60 -13.52 15.94
N ILE A 182 -1.67 -13.97 15.27
CA ILE A 182 -2.29 -13.23 14.16
C ILE A 182 -2.76 -11.87 14.67
N TRP A 183 -3.43 -11.80 15.83
CA TRP A 183 -3.89 -10.54 16.39
C TRP A 183 -2.73 -9.60 16.71
N SER A 184 -1.64 -10.12 17.29
CA SER A 184 -0.43 -9.33 17.54
C SER A 184 0.16 -8.76 16.26
N SER A 185 0.19 -9.56 15.17
CA SER A 185 0.62 -9.10 13.85
C SER A 185 -0.29 -8.01 13.28
N ILE A 186 -1.60 -8.11 13.53
CA ILE A 186 -2.59 -7.14 13.08
C ILE A 186 -2.40 -5.81 13.82
N PHE A 187 -2.30 -5.85 15.15
CA PHE A 187 -2.04 -4.67 15.98
C PHE A 187 -0.70 -4.03 15.66
N PHE A 188 0.35 -4.83 15.47
CA PHE A 188 1.66 -4.34 15.04
C PHE A 188 1.59 -3.65 13.67
N GLY A 189 0.92 -4.27 12.69
CA GLY A 189 0.70 -3.67 11.38
C GLY A 189 -0.06 -2.36 11.46
N ALA A 190 -1.08 -2.29 12.31
CA ALA A 190 -1.88 -1.08 12.51
C ALA A 190 -1.02 0.03 13.12
N PHE A 191 -0.24 -0.29 14.15
CA PHE A 191 0.70 0.63 14.78
C PHE A 191 1.72 1.18 13.77
N VAL A 192 2.35 0.31 12.98
CA VAL A 192 3.31 0.72 11.95
C VAL A 192 2.65 1.64 10.92
N MET A 193 1.41 1.35 10.51
CA MET A 193 0.70 2.19 9.55
C MET A 193 0.29 3.55 10.12
N VAL A 194 -0.15 3.61 11.37
CA VAL A 194 -0.43 4.89 12.05
C VAL A 194 0.86 5.72 12.13
N LYS A 195 1.98 5.12 12.55
CA LYS A 195 3.27 5.80 12.60
C LYS A 195 3.70 6.29 11.21
N LEU A 196 3.66 5.41 10.21
CA LEU A 196 4.02 5.73 8.83
C LEU A 196 3.15 6.87 8.29
N TYR A 197 1.84 6.82 8.53
CA TYR A 197 0.92 7.87 8.10
C TYR A 197 1.24 9.21 8.76
N ARG A 198 1.48 9.23 10.08
CA ARG A 198 1.83 10.46 10.81
C ARG A 198 3.12 11.08 10.28
N GLU A 199 4.16 10.27 10.08
CA GLU A 199 5.44 10.71 9.53
C GLU A 199 5.30 11.28 8.11
N VAL A 200 4.57 10.58 7.24
CA VAL A 200 4.33 11.06 5.88
C VAL A 200 3.55 12.38 5.89
N ARG A 201 2.56 12.53 6.78
CA ARG A 201 1.77 13.77 6.89
C ARG A 201 2.60 14.93 7.43
N GLN A 202 3.49 14.67 8.39
CA GLN A 202 4.42 15.67 8.90
C GLN A 202 5.41 16.11 7.82
N LEU A 203 5.97 15.16 7.06
CA LEU A 203 6.84 15.44 5.91
C LEU A 203 6.12 16.26 4.84
N GLU A 204 4.86 15.93 4.52
CA GLU A 204 4.05 16.70 3.57
C GLU A 204 3.85 18.15 4.07
N LYS A 205 3.44 18.35 5.33
CA LYS A 205 3.20 19.69 5.90
C LYS A 205 4.47 20.55 5.93
N ALA A 206 5.59 19.99 6.39
CA ALA A 206 6.87 20.71 6.43
C ALA A 206 7.33 21.11 5.02
N THR A 207 7.12 20.24 4.03
CA THR A 207 7.46 20.54 2.64
C THR A 207 6.57 21.64 2.04
N GLU A 208 5.27 21.63 2.34
CA GLU A 208 4.35 22.69 1.89
C GLU A 208 4.73 24.06 2.46
N GLN A 209 5.10 24.12 3.74
CA GLN A 209 5.57 25.33 4.38
C GLN A 209 6.86 25.85 3.74
N TYR A 210 7.83 24.97 3.46
CA TYR A 210 9.06 25.33 2.76
C TYR A 210 8.78 25.87 1.34
N LEU A 211 7.93 25.19 0.58
CA LEU A 211 7.55 25.64 -0.77
C LEU A 211 6.81 26.97 -0.76
N PHE A 212 5.98 27.23 0.26
CA PHE A 212 5.30 28.50 0.43
C PHE A 212 6.28 29.63 0.78
N ALA A 213 7.16 29.41 1.77
CA ALA A 213 8.20 30.36 2.14
C ALA A 213 9.14 30.68 0.97
N LYS A 214 9.53 29.68 0.19
CA LYS A 214 10.32 29.86 -1.03
C LYS A 214 9.61 30.73 -2.06
N LYS A 215 8.31 30.51 -2.31
CA LYS A 215 7.52 31.34 -3.22
C LYS A 215 7.37 32.79 -2.73
N LEU A 216 7.28 33.02 -1.43
CA LEU A 216 7.27 34.36 -0.86
C LEU A 216 8.61 35.07 -1.10
N LYS A 217 9.73 34.38 -0.85
CA LYS A 217 11.08 34.90 -1.09
C LYS A 217 11.36 35.18 -2.57
N GLU A 218 10.81 34.37 -3.48
CA GLU A 218 10.89 34.60 -4.93
C GLU A 218 9.98 35.76 -5.41
N ARG A 219 8.92 36.09 -4.66
CA ARG A 219 8.00 37.20 -4.95
C ARG A 219 8.41 38.51 -4.31
N GLU A 220 9.26 38.49 -3.30
CA GLU A 220 9.91 39.70 -2.82
C GLU A 220 10.65 40.32 -4.01
N PRO A 221 10.28 41.52 -4.47
CA PRO A 221 11.01 42.17 -5.53
C PRO A 221 12.46 42.29 -5.05
N ARG A 222 13.42 41.80 -5.85
CA ARG A 222 14.83 42.19 -5.69
C ARG A 222 14.80 43.69 -5.50
N SER A 223 15.14 44.14 -4.30
CA SER A 223 15.10 45.53 -3.93
C SER A 223 15.61 46.35 -5.09
N ILE A 224 14.72 47.19 -5.65
CA ILE A 224 15.08 48.52 -6.10
C ILE A 224 16.18 48.96 -5.13
N SER A 225 17.40 49.14 -5.65
CA SER A 225 18.47 49.80 -4.94
C SER A 225 17.89 51.11 -4.43
N LEU A 226 17.43 51.10 -3.17
CA LEU A 226 16.91 52.28 -2.52
C LEU A 226 18.14 53.17 -2.35
N SER A 227 18.32 54.07 -3.30
CA SER A 227 19.29 55.15 -3.21
C SER A 227 19.09 55.81 -1.85
N ARG A 228 20.19 56.02 -1.12
CA ARG A 228 20.23 56.88 0.07
C ARG A 228 19.55 58.20 -0.27
N GLY A 229 18.32 58.38 0.17
CA GLY A 229 17.52 59.55 -0.16
C GLY A 229 16.36 59.70 0.81
N ALA A 230 16.66 60.34 1.95
CA ALA A 230 15.74 61.07 2.82
C ALA A 230 14.30 60.54 2.95
N VAL A 231 14.05 59.69 3.95
CA VAL A 231 12.72 59.56 4.56
C VAL A 231 12.83 60.11 5.98
N GLY A 232 12.11 61.20 6.24
CA GLY A 232 12.16 61.92 7.51
C GLY A 232 11.59 61.15 8.71
N PRO A 233 11.94 61.53 9.95
CA PRO A 233 11.65 60.76 11.16
C PRO A 233 10.16 60.47 11.44
N GLN A 234 9.24 61.24 10.85
CA GLN A 234 7.81 61.13 11.12
C GLN A 234 7.10 60.00 10.36
N GLN A 235 7.62 59.52 9.24
CA GLN A 235 7.01 58.40 8.50
C GLN A 235 7.40 57.00 9.04
N LEU A 236 8.47 56.92 9.83
CA LEU A 236 8.89 55.66 10.47
C LEU A 236 7.98 55.22 11.64
N ALA A 237 7.14 56.12 12.16
CA ALA A 237 6.23 55.82 13.26
C ALA A 237 4.96 55.07 12.83
N ILE A 238 4.52 55.25 11.57
CA ILE A 238 3.29 54.65 11.06
C ILE A 238 3.51 53.18 10.62
N LEU A 239 4.72 52.83 10.17
CA LEU A 239 5.10 51.45 9.82
C LEU A 239 5.47 50.58 11.04
N ARG A 240 5.44 51.13 12.26
CA ARG A 240 5.79 50.40 13.51
C ARG A 240 4.57 49.72 14.17
N LYS A 241 3.37 49.82 13.59
CA LYS A 241 2.10 49.41 14.23
C LYS A 241 1.50 48.05 13.80
N GLU A 242 2.25 47.18 13.12
CA GLU A 242 1.83 45.77 12.97
C GLU A 242 2.64 44.83 13.89
N PRO A 243 2.02 44.17 14.89
CA PRO A 243 2.75 43.37 15.88
C PRO A 243 3.13 41.94 15.45
N SER A 244 2.81 41.47 14.25
CA SER A 244 2.80 40.01 13.98
C SER A 244 4.00 39.45 13.20
N ILE A 245 4.89 40.28 12.63
CA ILE A 245 5.95 39.77 11.72
C ILE A 245 7.34 39.75 12.37
N LYS A 246 7.63 40.65 13.34
CA LYS A 246 8.98 40.70 13.96
C LYS A 246 9.29 39.53 14.90
N ALA A 247 8.28 38.92 15.52
CA ALA A 247 8.48 37.76 16.38
C ALA A 247 8.90 36.50 15.60
N PHE A 248 8.63 36.44 14.29
CA PHE A 248 8.98 35.30 13.45
C PHE A 248 10.41 35.39 12.87
N ILE A 249 10.98 36.60 12.81
CA ILE A 249 12.30 36.85 12.20
C ILE A 249 13.41 36.85 13.25
N ASN A 250 13.12 37.23 14.50
CA ASN A 250 14.13 37.40 15.55
C ASN A 250 14.14 36.27 16.61
N GLY A 251 13.45 35.16 16.36
CA GLY A 251 13.56 33.98 17.22
C GLY A 251 14.90 33.28 16.96
N GLU A 252 15.91 33.60 17.77
CA GLU A 252 17.03 32.69 17.98
C GLU A 252 16.48 31.31 18.39
N PRO A 253 16.94 30.21 17.79
CA PRO A 253 16.51 28.90 18.22
C PRO A 253 17.14 28.59 19.58
N GLU A 254 16.32 28.56 20.64
CA GLU A 254 16.65 27.76 21.81
C GLU A 254 16.94 26.34 21.35
N GLU A 255 18.12 25.82 21.72
CA GLU A 255 18.54 24.45 21.44
C GLU A 255 17.51 23.42 21.91
N PRO A 256 16.93 22.62 21.00
CA PRO A 256 16.27 21.39 21.38
C PRO A 256 17.33 20.29 21.39
N HIS A 257 17.68 19.88 22.61
CA HIS A 257 18.40 18.67 22.96
C HIS A 257 18.20 17.53 21.93
N GLU A 258 19.26 17.26 21.18
CA GLU A 258 19.66 15.94 20.69
C GLU A 258 18.57 15.03 20.09
N ARG A 259 17.88 15.49 19.04
CA ARG A 259 17.11 14.57 18.16
C ARG A 259 16.95 15.07 16.72
N SER A 260 18.07 15.38 16.04
CA SER A 260 18.02 15.83 14.64
C SER A 260 19.17 15.28 13.80
N SER A 261 19.00 14.08 13.23
CA SER A 261 19.79 13.62 12.08
C SER A 261 18.96 13.56 10.78
N THR A 262 17.64 13.74 10.86
CA THR A 262 16.73 13.65 9.71
C THR A 262 16.47 14.98 9.00
N ILE A 263 16.84 16.13 9.59
CA ILE A 263 16.58 17.47 9.02
C ILE A 263 17.82 18.08 8.35
N SER A 264 19.02 17.56 8.65
CA SER A 264 20.30 18.13 8.17
C SER A 264 20.43 18.16 6.64
N TRP A 265 19.83 17.22 5.90
CA TRP A 265 19.92 17.21 4.43
C TRP A 265 19.13 18.33 3.75
N ALA A 266 18.21 19.01 4.44
CA ALA A 266 17.37 20.05 3.84
C ALA A 266 18.00 21.46 3.92
N MET A 267 19.12 21.63 4.65
CA MET A 267 19.61 22.96 5.02
C MET A 267 20.92 23.41 4.36
N ASN A 268 21.54 22.60 3.49
CA ASN A 268 22.88 22.92 2.98
C ASN A 268 22.97 23.35 1.50
N ASP A 269 21.87 23.74 0.87
CA ASP A 269 21.86 24.06 -0.58
C ASP A 269 21.40 25.51 -0.84
N SER A 270 22.24 26.47 -0.46
CA SER A 270 22.02 27.91 -0.69
C SER A 270 22.52 28.41 -2.05
N ASN A 271 23.13 27.54 -2.88
CA ASN A 271 23.58 27.88 -4.23
C ASN A 271 23.17 26.82 -5.28
N GLY A 272 21.91 26.85 -5.71
CA GLY A 272 21.47 25.96 -6.79
C GLY A 272 20.10 26.32 -7.36
N SER A 273 20.06 27.08 -8.45
CA SER A 273 18.86 27.31 -9.27
C SER A 273 18.43 26.07 -10.09
N LEU A 274 18.87 24.87 -9.68
CA LEU A 274 18.69 23.62 -10.41
C LEU A 274 18.30 22.45 -9.48
N SER A 275 17.11 22.46 -8.84
CA SER A 275 16.59 21.19 -8.28
C SER A 275 15.09 21.10 -7.92
N SER A 276 14.23 22.11 -8.14
CA SER A 276 12.79 21.98 -7.78
C SER A 276 12.11 20.75 -8.42
N SER A 277 12.52 20.38 -9.64
CA SER A 277 12.01 19.19 -10.33
C SER A 277 12.55 17.86 -9.78
N GLY A 278 13.73 17.87 -9.15
CA GLY A 278 14.36 16.69 -8.55
C GLY A 278 13.75 16.36 -7.19
N GLU A 279 13.59 17.37 -6.33
CA GLU A 279 12.93 17.24 -5.04
C GLU A 279 11.47 16.80 -5.18
N GLU A 280 10.75 17.36 -6.15
CA GLU A 280 9.36 16.96 -6.41
C GLU A 280 9.25 15.49 -6.86
N LYS A 281 10.20 15.01 -7.69
CA LYS A 281 10.28 13.60 -8.08
C LYS A 281 10.55 12.70 -6.87
N LYS A 282 11.49 13.08 -5.99
CA LYS A 282 11.82 12.34 -4.76
C LYS A 282 10.61 12.26 -3.83
N ARG A 283 9.92 13.38 -3.60
CA ARG A 283 8.69 13.44 -2.78
C ARG A 283 7.59 12.55 -3.33
N ARG A 284 7.34 12.64 -4.63
CA ARG A 284 6.33 11.81 -5.29
C ARG A 284 6.67 10.33 -5.17
N HIS A 285 7.95 9.97 -5.27
CA HIS A 285 8.40 8.61 -5.06
C HIS A 285 8.13 8.14 -3.63
N SER A 286 8.54 8.90 -2.59
CA SER A 286 8.29 8.56 -1.19
C SER A 286 6.79 8.38 -0.89
N ARG A 287 5.94 9.28 -1.41
CA ARG A 287 4.47 9.16 -1.27
C ARG A 287 3.92 7.91 -1.94
N GLU A 288 4.40 7.58 -3.14
CA GLU A 288 4.01 6.36 -3.83
C GLU A 288 4.41 5.10 -3.05
N VAL A 289 5.60 5.10 -2.44
CA VAL A 289 6.08 4.00 -1.59
C VAL A 289 5.25 3.88 -0.31
N ALA A 290 4.93 4.99 0.35
CA ALA A 290 4.09 5.01 1.56
C ALA A 290 2.70 4.42 1.31
N ILE A 291 2.08 4.87 0.23
CA ILE A 291 0.77 4.41 -0.20
C ILE A 291 0.79 2.91 -0.53
N GLN A 292 1.90 2.38 -1.07
CA GLN A 292 2.04 0.95 -1.30
C GLN A 292 2.09 0.18 0.02
N GLY A 293 2.85 0.65 1.01
CA GLY A 293 2.87 0.06 2.35
C GLY A 293 1.48 -0.02 2.98
N ILE A 294 0.76 1.11 3.01
CA ILE A 294 -0.61 1.18 3.56
C ILE A 294 -1.54 0.20 2.86
N LEU A 295 -1.46 0.09 1.54
CA LEU A 295 -2.29 -0.84 0.79
C LEU A 295 -1.97 -2.31 1.07
N PHE A 296 -0.68 -2.69 1.18
CA PHE A 296 -0.31 -4.07 1.50
C PHE A 296 -0.81 -4.46 2.90
N THR A 297 -0.69 -3.57 3.88
CA THR A 297 -1.24 -3.83 5.22
C THR A 297 -2.76 -3.87 5.22
N GLY A 298 -3.43 -3.01 4.44
CA GLY A 298 -4.89 -3.06 4.26
C GLY A 298 -5.36 -4.36 3.61
N ALA A 299 -4.64 -4.86 2.60
CA ALA A 299 -4.90 -6.16 1.98
C ALA A 299 -4.77 -7.32 2.97
N HIS A 300 -3.76 -7.25 3.84
CA HIS A 300 -3.59 -8.21 4.92
C HIS A 300 -4.77 -8.19 5.90
N PHE A 301 -5.18 -7.01 6.39
CA PHE A 301 -6.35 -6.89 7.27
C PHE A 301 -7.63 -7.42 6.62
N LEU A 302 -7.86 -7.10 5.35
CA LEU A 302 -9.02 -7.58 4.62
C LEU A 302 -9.04 -9.11 4.54
N SER A 303 -7.88 -9.76 4.40
CA SER A 303 -7.80 -11.23 4.34
C SER A 303 -8.16 -11.86 5.68
N PHE A 304 -7.72 -11.25 6.78
CA PHE A 304 -7.86 -11.82 8.13
C PHE A 304 -9.11 -11.34 8.90
N ILE A 305 -9.86 -10.35 8.40
CA ILE A 305 -11.00 -9.78 9.14
C ILE A 305 -12.08 -10.83 9.47
N GLY A 306 -12.34 -11.77 8.55
CA GLY A 306 -13.30 -12.84 8.79
C GLY A 306 -12.89 -13.76 9.94
N ALA A 307 -11.60 -14.14 9.98
CA ALA A 307 -11.05 -14.93 11.08
C ALA A 307 -11.09 -14.14 12.39
N PHE A 308 -10.63 -12.89 12.37
CA PHE A 308 -10.65 -12.00 13.53
C PHE A 308 -12.06 -11.90 14.14
N LEU A 309 -13.06 -11.58 13.32
CA LEU A 309 -14.45 -11.44 13.79
C LEU A 309 -15.04 -12.75 14.29
N THR A 310 -14.76 -13.87 13.61
CA THR A 310 -15.23 -15.21 14.03
C THR A 310 -14.73 -15.52 15.44
N HIS A 311 -13.44 -15.32 15.69
CA HIS A 311 -12.84 -15.68 16.97
C HIS A 311 -13.11 -14.67 18.07
N LEU A 312 -13.20 -13.38 17.74
CA LEU A 312 -13.63 -12.36 18.69
C LEU A 312 -15.04 -12.64 19.21
N LEU A 313 -15.98 -12.96 18.31
CA LEU A 313 -17.34 -13.30 18.72
C LEU A 313 -17.41 -14.64 19.44
N GLN A 314 -16.59 -15.62 19.06
CA GLN A 314 -16.46 -16.86 19.81
C GLN A 314 -15.97 -16.62 21.24
N CYS A 315 -15.03 -15.68 21.48
CA CYS A 315 -14.61 -15.30 22.84
C CYS A 315 -15.75 -14.69 23.65
N ILE A 316 -16.48 -13.74 23.04
CA ILE A 316 -17.47 -12.93 23.74
C ILE A 316 -18.75 -13.74 24.01
N THR A 317 -19.19 -14.53 23.04
CA THR A 317 -20.51 -15.17 23.05
C THR A 317 -20.47 -16.68 23.25
N GLY A 318 -19.29 -17.30 23.13
CA GLY A 318 -19.12 -18.76 23.08
C GLY A 318 -19.67 -19.41 21.80
N LYS A 319 -20.23 -18.63 20.86
CA LYS A 319 -20.89 -19.13 19.65
C LYS A 319 -20.05 -18.87 18.40
N VAL A 320 -20.12 -19.81 17.46
CA VAL A 320 -19.53 -19.66 16.13
C VAL A 320 -20.65 -19.47 15.12
N TYR A 321 -20.63 -18.35 14.39
CA TYR A 321 -21.66 -18.00 13.42
C TYR A 321 -21.27 -18.46 12.02
N PHE A 322 -22.15 -19.22 11.37
CA PHE A 322 -21.91 -19.77 10.04
C PHE A 322 -21.55 -18.71 8.99
N GLY A 323 -22.24 -17.56 8.97
CA GLY A 323 -21.96 -16.49 8.01
C GLY A 323 -20.52 -15.96 8.10
N LEU A 324 -19.96 -15.85 9.31
CA LEU A 324 -18.58 -15.41 9.52
C LEU A 324 -17.57 -16.47 9.08
N ILE A 325 -17.90 -17.76 9.27
CA ILE A 325 -17.09 -18.86 8.73
C ILE A 325 -17.00 -18.77 7.21
N ILE A 326 -18.10 -18.46 6.52
CA ILE A 326 -18.11 -18.32 5.06
C ILE A 326 -17.28 -17.11 4.61
N ILE A 327 -17.40 -15.97 5.30
CA ILE A 327 -16.57 -14.78 5.03
C ILE A 327 -15.09 -15.11 5.23
N MET A 328 -14.74 -15.78 6.33
CA MET A 328 -13.39 -16.25 6.61
C MET A 328 -12.87 -17.19 5.51
N ALA A 329 -13.68 -18.19 5.13
CA ALA A 329 -13.35 -19.16 4.10
C ALA A 329 -13.15 -18.52 2.71
N ALA A 330 -13.83 -17.40 2.43
CA ALA A 330 -13.64 -16.66 1.20
C ALA A 330 -12.41 -15.74 1.23
N LEU A 331 -12.20 -15.01 2.34
CA LEU A 331 -11.20 -13.94 2.43
C LEU A 331 -9.79 -14.43 2.76
N LEU A 332 -9.63 -15.43 3.63
CA LEU A 332 -8.31 -15.96 3.99
C LEU A 332 -7.53 -16.48 2.77
N PRO A 333 -8.10 -17.38 1.92
CA PRO A 333 -7.37 -17.87 0.76
C PRO A 333 -7.26 -16.84 -0.36
N ALA A 334 -7.94 -15.69 -0.29
CA ALA A 334 -7.90 -14.63 -1.29
C ALA A 334 -6.72 -13.65 -1.13
N GLN A 335 -5.86 -13.81 -0.12
CA GLN A 335 -4.78 -12.87 0.17
C GLN A 335 -3.90 -12.53 -1.04
N GLY A 336 -3.52 -13.53 -1.85
CA GLY A 336 -2.72 -13.33 -3.05
C GLY A 336 -3.38 -12.46 -4.11
N ILE A 337 -4.72 -12.48 -4.20
CA ILE A 337 -5.50 -11.60 -5.08
C ILE A 337 -5.32 -10.15 -4.66
N PHE A 338 -5.49 -9.87 -3.36
CA PHE A 338 -5.34 -8.52 -2.83
C PHE A 338 -3.91 -8.02 -3.00
N ASN A 339 -2.92 -8.85 -2.68
CA ASN A 339 -1.50 -8.52 -2.88
C ASN A 339 -1.18 -8.23 -4.36
N PHE A 340 -1.72 -9.01 -5.30
CA PHE A 340 -1.56 -8.75 -6.74
C PHE A 340 -2.16 -7.41 -7.18
N ILE A 341 -3.36 -7.07 -6.70
CA ILE A 341 -4.00 -5.77 -7.00
C ILE A 341 -3.12 -4.62 -6.51
N VAL A 342 -2.60 -4.72 -5.29
CA VAL A 342 -1.71 -3.70 -4.72
C VAL A 342 -0.42 -3.58 -5.52
N TYR A 343 0.19 -4.72 -5.88
CA TYR A 343 1.41 -4.81 -6.68
C TYR A 343 1.27 -4.17 -8.06
N MET A 344 0.13 -4.38 -8.75
CA MET A 344 -0.10 -3.88 -10.10
C MET A 344 -0.46 -2.39 -10.15
N ARG A 345 -0.97 -1.83 -9.04
CA ARG A 345 -1.44 -0.43 -8.97
C ARG A 345 -0.47 0.62 -9.53
N PRO A 346 0.83 0.66 -9.17
CA PRO A 346 1.74 1.69 -9.68
C PRO A 346 1.86 1.68 -11.21
N ARG A 347 1.69 0.51 -11.82
CA ARG A 347 1.85 0.31 -13.28
C ARG A 347 0.64 0.76 -14.03
N TRP A 348 -0.54 0.39 -13.56
CA TRP A 348 -1.80 0.89 -14.13
C TRP A 348 -1.86 2.40 -14.08
N ARG A 349 -1.40 3.00 -12.97
CA ARG A 349 -1.30 4.46 -12.85
C ARG A 349 -0.30 5.07 -13.85
N LYS A 350 0.88 4.49 -14.03
CA LYS A 350 1.87 4.96 -15.03
C LYS A 350 1.35 4.85 -16.47
N LYS A 351 0.73 3.71 -16.83
CA LYS A 351 0.12 3.50 -18.16
C LYS A 351 -1.02 4.48 -18.41
N LYS A 352 -1.88 4.71 -17.42
CA LYS A 352 -2.97 5.71 -17.50
C LYS A 352 -2.41 7.12 -17.76
N LEU A 353 -1.39 7.53 -17.01
CA LEU A 353 -0.74 8.85 -17.21
C LEU A 353 -0.10 8.99 -18.60
N ALA A 354 0.59 7.96 -19.08
CA ALA A 354 1.18 7.97 -20.42
C ALA A 354 0.10 8.09 -21.52
N ASN A 355 -0.99 7.33 -21.38
CA ASN A 355 -2.12 7.39 -22.31
C ASN A 355 -2.79 8.77 -22.30
N THR A 356 -2.99 9.38 -21.12
CA THR A 356 -3.54 10.75 -21.03
C THR A 356 -2.63 11.78 -21.69
N LYS A 357 -1.29 11.67 -21.52
CA LYS A 357 -0.33 12.56 -22.17
C LYS A 357 -0.39 12.42 -23.70
N LYS A 358 -0.45 11.18 -24.21
CA LYS A 358 -0.60 10.89 -25.65
C LYS A 358 -1.91 11.45 -26.22
N ARG A 359 -3.03 11.34 -25.49
CA ARG A 359 -4.31 11.93 -25.93
C ARG A 359 -4.25 13.46 -25.99
N ARG A 360 -3.58 14.11 -25.04
CA ARG A 360 -3.40 15.57 -25.03
C ARG A 360 -2.51 16.05 -26.17
N SER A 361 -1.40 15.35 -26.46
CA SER A 361 -0.55 15.70 -27.61
C SER A 361 -1.30 15.54 -28.93
N ASN A 362 -2.08 14.47 -29.08
CA ASN A 362 -2.87 14.25 -30.28
C ASN A 362 -3.96 15.33 -30.46
N ALA A 363 -4.62 15.74 -29.37
CA ALA A 363 -5.62 16.82 -29.40
C ALA A 363 -5.02 18.21 -29.65
N ALA A 364 -3.78 18.46 -29.18
CA ALA A 364 -3.06 19.70 -29.49
C ALA A 364 -2.62 19.72 -30.96
N SER A 365 -2.16 18.59 -31.50
CA SER A 365 -1.79 18.44 -32.91
C SER A 365 -2.99 18.58 -33.85
N SER A 366 -4.17 18.06 -33.47
CA SER A 366 -5.39 18.19 -34.28
C SER A 366 -5.96 19.62 -34.26
N LYS A 367 -5.68 20.41 -33.22
CA LYS A 367 -6.03 21.84 -33.17
C LYS A 367 -4.98 22.75 -33.82
N GLY A 368 -3.81 22.21 -34.16
CA GLY A 368 -2.74 22.91 -34.87
C GLY A 368 -2.85 22.87 -36.40
N PHE A 369 -3.90 22.27 -36.96
CA PHE A 369 -4.09 22.14 -38.41
C PHE A 369 -5.47 22.68 -38.84
N SER A 370 -5.59 24.01 -38.87
CA SER A 370 -6.36 24.80 -39.85
C SER A 370 -6.64 26.21 -39.31
N PHE A 371 -5.72 27.14 -39.58
CA PHE A 371 -6.14 28.49 -39.98
C PHE A 371 -5.43 28.74 -41.31
N PRO A 372 -6.14 28.78 -42.45
CA PRO A 372 -5.60 29.36 -43.66
C PRO A 372 -5.34 30.83 -43.35
N SER A 373 -4.08 31.19 -43.16
CA SER A 373 -3.59 32.56 -42.99
C SER A 373 -3.69 33.34 -44.32
N GLY A 374 -4.90 33.44 -44.88
CA GLY A 374 -5.08 33.99 -46.23
C GLY A 374 -6.45 34.52 -46.61
N SER A 375 -7.44 34.58 -45.72
CA SER A 375 -8.80 35.02 -46.12
C SER A 375 -9.44 36.11 -45.26
N PHE A 376 -8.83 36.53 -44.15
CA PHE A 376 -9.41 37.57 -43.29
C PHE A 376 -9.11 39.02 -43.73
N ILE A 377 -8.22 39.23 -44.70
CA ILE A 377 -7.89 40.60 -45.17
C ILE A 377 -8.81 41.06 -46.32
N ARG A 378 -9.54 40.16 -47.00
CA ARG A 378 -10.35 40.54 -48.18
C ARG A 378 -11.79 40.96 -47.89
N MET A 379 -12.25 40.88 -46.64
CA MET A 379 -13.65 41.17 -46.27
C MET A 379 -13.83 42.44 -45.42
N GLN A 380 -12.76 43.21 -45.17
CA GLN A 380 -12.83 44.57 -44.62
C GLN A 380 -12.66 45.68 -45.67
N LEU A 381 -12.23 45.36 -46.89
CA LEU A 381 -12.04 46.35 -47.97
C LEU A 381 -13.27 46.53 -48.89
N LEU A 382 -14.30 45.69 -48.79
CA LEU A 382 -15.51 45.79 -49.62
C LEU A 382 -16.69 46.51 -48.95
N LEU A 383 -16.56 46.93 -47.68
CA LEU A 383 -17.59 47.71 -46.98
C LEU A 383 -17.26 49.21 -46.87
N SER A 384 -16.16 49.68 -47.47
CA SER A 384 -15.76 51.09 -47.49
C SER A 384 -16.00 51.80 -48.83
N SER A 385 -16.51 51.10 -49.86
CA SER A 385 -16.64 51.65 -51.23
C SER A 385 -18.07 51.86 -51.71
N SER A 386 -19.05 51.99 -50.80
CA SER A 386 -20.41 52.40 -51.17
C SER A 386 -20.87 53.58 -50.31
N ARG A 387 -20.35 54.76 -50.64
CA ARG A 387 -20.97 56.06 -50.32
C ARG A 387 -20.43 57.11 -51.30
N THR A 388 -20.81 56.95 -52.55
CA THR A 388 -20.77 58.04 -53.54
C THR A 388 -22.11 58.76 -53.54
N HIS A 389 -22.04 60.07 -53.36
CA HIS A 389 -22.84 61.10 -54.03
C HIS A 389 -24.37 61.03 -54.00
N SER A 390 -24.97 62.02 -53.33
CA SER A 390 -26.02 62.84 -53.93
C SER A 390 -25.63 64.31 -53.74
N LYS A 391 -25.41 64.99 -54.87
CA LYS A 391 -25.33 66.45 -54.99
C LYS A 391 -26.78 66.98 -55.06
N GLY A 392 -27.02 68.14 -54.45
CA GLY A 392 -28.22 68.95 -54.64
C GLY A 392 -27.79 70.43 -54.68
N ASP A 393 -28.30 71.12 -55.68
CA ASP A 393 -27.83 72.39 -56.24
C ASP A 393 -28.04 73.63 -55.36
N PHE A 394 -27.20 74.63 -55.59
CA PHE A 394 -27.50 76.06 -55.39
C PHE A 394 -27.52 76.69 -56.80
N PRO A 395 -28.29 77.77 -56.99
CA PRO A 395 -29.36 77.95 -57.99
C PRO A 395 -28.98 77.83 -59.47
#